data_AF-A2Q5Z3-F1
#
_entry.id   AF-A2Q5Z3-F1
#
_cell.length_a   1.000
_cell.length_b   1.000
_cell.length_c   1.000
_cell.angle_alpha   90.00
_cell.angle_beta   90.00
_cell.angle_gamma   90.00
#
_symmetry.space_group_name_H-M   'P 1'
#
loop_
_entity.id
_entity.type
_entity.pdbx_description
1 polymer ?
#
loop_
_entity_poly.entity_id
_entity_poly.type
_entity_poly.pdbx_seq_one_letter_code
_entity_poly.pdbx_strand_id
1 'polypeptide(L)'
;MYSSGNPTNIANPIKDASARVDIRTLSGKLTLFETTLCEKISWEKLEARTSLDPQGYLSAYNEKDIQLICCQSDASTLWLVPPVVQARFMKSLRWNMDITFSWEFTRDRPKGKEVVKYELTIQEQDLPTSSEVTKVFNGTSNSFSVFNIYPRYFRVTGSGDVRSLEQSVELVSGDLVLNHGNPEWWSFYDLDISDEHGCGKFPGPMAIIVSEETPQGILGETLSKFSIWGLYITFVLAVGRFIRLQCSDLRMRIPFENLPSCDRLMAICEDIYAARAEGELEVEEILYWTLVKIYRSPHMLLEYTQAE
;
A
#
# COMPACT_ATOMS: atom_id res chain seq x y z
N MET A 1 -22.01 0.42 -13.90
CA MET A 1 -20.85 1.29 -13.61
C MET A 1 -19.57 0.53 -13.23
N TYR A 2 -19.64 -0.75 -12.81
CA TYR A 2 -18.45 -1.54 -12.40
C TYR A 2 -18.15 -2.76 -13.30
N SER A 3 -18.30 -2.66 -14.63
CA SER A 3 -18.14 -3.87 -15.47
C SER A 3 -17.63 -3.65 -16.90
N SER A 4 -16.97 -2.55 -17.23
CA SER A 4 -16.52 -2.32 -18.63
C SER A 4 -15.05 -1.99 -18.80
N GLY A 5 -14.25 -2.17 -17.76
CA GLY A 5 -12.80 -2.10 -17.87
C GLY A 5 -12.23 -2.72 -16.63
N ASN A 6 -12.10 -4.04 -16.62
CA ASN A 6 -11.24 -4.66 -15.62
C ASN A 6 -9.86 -4.08 -15.94
N PRO A 7 -9.27 -3.22 -15.08
CA PRO A 7 -7.91 -2.80 -15.29
C PRO A 7 -7.09 -4.07 -15.48
N THR A 8 -6.24 -4.11 -16.51
CA THR A 8 -5.34 -5.24 -16.68
C THR A 8 -4.53 -5.34 -15.42
N ASN A 9 -4.85 -6.33 -14.59
CA ASN A 9 -4.09 -6.66 -13.41
C ASN A 9 -2.75 -7.17 -13.93
N ILE A 10 -1.67 -6.67 -13.34
CA ILE A 10 -0.34 -7.13 -13.66
C ILE A 10 0.33 -7.65 -12.41
N ALA A 11 1.26 -8.59 -12.61
CA ALA A 11 2.16 -9.06 -11.58
C ALA A 11 2.84 -7.89 -10.88
N ASN A 12 2.92 -7.98 -9.56
CA ASN A 12 3.49 -6.95 -8.70
C ASN A 12 4.58 -7.58 -7.82
N PRO A 13 5.73 -7.93 -8.43
CA PRO A 13 6.77 -8.66 -7.73
C PRO A 13 7.43 -7.83 -6.63
N ILE A 14 7.91 -8.53 -5.60
CA ILE A 14 8.77 -8.00 -4.56
C ILE A 14 10.08 -7.51 -5.18
N LYS A 15 10.42 -6.25 -4.89
CA LYS A 15 11.65 -5.57 -5.29
C LYS A 15 12.75 -5.78 -4.27
N ASP A 16 12.39 -5.69 -3.01
CA ASP A 16 13.33 -5.81 -1.90
C ASP A 16 12.73 -6.57 -0.73
N ALA A 17 13.58 -7.24 0.02
CA ALA A 17 13.18 -8.06 1.15
C ALA A 17 14.24 -7.97 2.24
N SER A 18 13.80 -7.97 3.49
CA SER A 18 14.69 -8.08 4.65
C SER A 18 14.10 -8.98 5.72
N ALA A 19 14.96 -9.76 6.34
CA ALA A 19 14.62 -10.60 7.48
C ALA A 19 15.34 -10.10 8.72
N ARG A 20 14.64 -10.10 9.86
CA ARG A 20 15.19 -9.69 11.15
C ARG A 20 14.72 -10.59 12.28
N VAL A 21 15.63 -10.94 13.18
CA VAL A 21 15.36 -11.65 14.43
C VAL A 21 15.73 -10.77 15.61
N ASP A 22 14.74 -10.47 16.45
CA ASP A 22 14.90 -9.70 17.66
C ASP A 22 14.68 -10.59 18.90
N ILE A 23 15.50 -10.38 19.93
CA ILE A 23 15.28 -10.93 21.27
C ILE A 23 14.84 -9.82 22.22
N ARG A 24 13.78 -10.07 22.98
CA ARG A 24 13.18 -9.14 23.92
C ARG A 24 13.16 -9.73 25.33
N THR A 25 13.43 -8.87 26.31
CA THR A 25 13.23 -9.14 27.72
C THR A 25 12.51 -7.95 28.35
N LEU A 26 12.18 -8.04 29.64
CA LEU A 26 11.62 -6.90 30.39
C LEU A 26 12.54 -5.66 30.38
N SER A 27 13.84 -5.82 30.15
CA SER A 27 14.81 -4.72 30.17
C SER A 27 14.97 -4.01 28.83
N GLY A 28 14.48 -4.60 27.73
CA GLY A 28 14.63 -4.03 26.39
C GLY A 28 14.68 -5.08 25.28
N LYS A 29 15.13 -4.65 24.10
CA LYS A 29 15.23 -5.45 22.88
C LYS A 29 16.64 -5.37 22.30
N LEU A 30 17.18 -6.50 21.83
CA LEU A 30 18.39 -6.56 21.02
C LEU A 30 18.05 -7.22 19.68
N THR A 31 18.63 -6.71 18.60
CA THR A 31 18.51 -7.30 17.27
C THR A 31 19.67 -8.25 17.07
N LEU A 32 19.38 -9.54 17.03
CA LEU A 32 20.40 -10.56 16.84
C LEU A 32 20.82 -10.58 15.37
N PHE A 33 19.85 -10.80 14.49
CA PHE A 33 20.11 -10.97 13.07
C PHE A 33 19.30 -9.96 12.27
N GLU A 34 19.93 -9.36 11.27
CA GLU A 34 19.26 -8.55 10.25
C GLU A 34 20.00 -8.73 8.93
N THR A 35 19.25 -9.05 7.87
CA THR A 35 19.78 -9.09 6.51
C THR A 35 18.84 -8.41 5.55
N THR A 36 19.41 -7.61 4.66
CA THR A 36 18.73 -6.99 3.51
C THR A 36 19.25 -7.55 2.19
N LEU A 37 20.21 -8.49 2.25
CA LEU A 37 20.84 -9.08 1.09
C LEU A 37 20.06 -10.31 0.68
N CYS A 38 19.00 -10.09 -0.09
CA CYS A 38 18.11 -11.14 -0.55
C CYS A 38 18.02 -11.17 -2.08
N GLU A 39 18.21 -12.35 -2.66
CA GLU A 39 17.94 -12.65 -4.05
C GLU A 39 16.46 -12.98 -4.24
N LYS A 40 15.87 -12.44 -5.32
CA LYS A 40 14.47 -12.63 -5.69
C LYS A 40 14.43 -13.45 -6.97
N ILE A 41 14.14 -14.73 -6.87
CA ILE A 41 14.14 -15.66 -8.00
C ILE A 41 12.69 -15.84 -8.48
N SER A 42 12.46 -15.65 -9.78
CA SER A 42 11.15 -15.89 -10.40
C SER A 42 10.85 -17.38 -10.41
N TRP A 43 9.61 -17.75 -10.09
CA TRP A 43 9.18 -19.16 -10.07
C TRP A 43 9.35 -19.86 -11.42
N GLU A 44 9.10 -19.15 -12.53
CA GLU A 44 9.26 -19.68 -13.89
C GLU A 44 10.70 -20.17 -14.19
N LYS A 45 11.70 -19.63 -13.49
CA LYS A 45 13.13 -19.93 -13.70
C LYS A 45 13.68 -21.00 -12.76
N LEU A 46 12.87 -21.47 -11.79
CA LEU A 46 13.32 -22.46 -10.82
C LEU A 46 13.19 -23.88 -11.39
N GLU A 47 14.29 -24.62 -11.35
CA GLU A 47 14.30 -26.05 -11.69
C GLU A 47 13.78 -26.91 -10.51
N ALA A 48 14.00 -26.45 -9.27
CA ALA A 48 13.62 -27.11 -8.02
C ALA A 48 12.15 -26.89 -7.59
N ARG A 49 11.22 -26.66 -8.54
CA ARG A 49 9.81 -26.34 -8.21
C ARG A 49 9.10 -27.46 -7.43
N THR A 50 9.36 -28.71 -7.79
CA THR A 50 8.71 -29.87 -7.17
C THR A 50 9.20 -30.13 -5.74
N SER A 51 10.46 -29.79 -5.41
CA SER A 51 10.98 -29.89 -4.04
C SER A 51 10.56 -28.72 -3.17
N LEU A 52 10.30 -27.55 -3.77
CA LEU A 52 9.87 -26.35 -3.06
C LEU A 52 8.37 -26.28 -2.76
N ASP A 53 7.53 -27.04 -3.48
CA ASP A 53 6.10 -27.15 -3.21
C ASP A 53 5.62 -28.60 -3.43
N PRO A 54 6.03 -29.55 -2.56
CA PRO A 54 5.73 -30.96 -2.74
C PRO A 54 4.24 -31.29 -2.65
N GLN A 55 3.49 -30.46 -1.91
CA GLN A 55 2.04 -30.63 -1.70
C GLN A 55 1.18 -29.84 -2.71
N GLY A 56 1.80 -29.04 -3.58
CA GLY A 56 1.11 -28.31 -4.64
C GLY A 56 0.27 -27.14 -4.15
N TYR A 57 0.62 -26.50 -3.03
CA TYR A 57 -0.07 -25.33 -2.48
C TYR A 57 -0.09 -24.13 -3.43
N LEU A 58 0.91 -24.05 -4.31
CA LEU A 58 1.09 -22.94 -5.24
C LEU A 58 0.41 -23.16 -6.58
N SER A 59 -0.11 -24.37 -6.84
CA SER A 59 -0.73 -24.75 -8.13
C SER A 59 -1.96 -23.91 -8.51
N ALA A 60 -2.62 -23.29 -7.53
CA ALA A 60 -3.76 -22.40 -7.75
C ALA A 60 -3.36 -20.98 -8.21
N TYR A 61 -2.07 -20.64 -8.16
CA TYR A 61 -1.56 -19.30 -8.45
C TYR A 61 -0.80 -19.26 -9.78
N ASN A 62 -0.74 -18.09 -10.39
CA ASN A 62 0.01 -17.86 -11.62
C ASN A 62 1.52 -17.86 -11.31
N GLU A 63 2.32 -18.55 -12.11
CA GLU A 63 3.78 -18.65 -11.90
C GLU A 63 4.47 -17.27 -11.89
N LYS A 64 3.91 -16.28 -12.59
CA LYS A 64 4.43 -14.90 -12.64
C LYS A 64 4.28 -14.13 -11.33
N ASP A 65 3.35 -14.55 -10.48
CA ASP A 65 3.04 -13.91 -9.20
C ASP A 65 3.82 -14.53 -8.04
N ILE A 66 4.54 -15.63 -8.32
CA ILE A 66 5.28 -16.39 -7.32
C ILE A 66 6.77 -16.04 -7.42
N GLN A 67 7.38 -15.78 -6.28
CA GLN A 67 8.82 -15.57 -6.16
C GLN A 67 9.39 -16.35 -4.98
N LEU A 68 10.59 -16.90 -5.18
CA LEU A 68 11.42 -17.41 -4.11
C LEU A 68 12.35 -16.29 -3.65
N ILE A 69 12.37 -16.02 -2.34
CA ILE A 69 13.27 -15.09 -1.69
C ILE A 69 14.34 -15.90 -0.98
N CYS A 70 15.59 -15.67 -1.33
CA CYS A 70 16.76 -16.32 -0.73
C CYS A 70 17.64 -15.25 -0.10
N CYS A 71 17.67 -15.17 1.23
CA CYS A 71 18.53 -14.21 1.92
C CYS A 71 19.88 -14.83 2.31
N GLN A 72 20.90 -13.98 2.42
CA GLN A 72 22.21 -14.40 2.95
C GLN A 72 22.08 -14.87 4.40
N SER A 73 22.85 -15.89 4.77
CA SER A 73 22.88 -16.45 6.12
C SER A 73 23.55 -15.51 7.12
N ASP A 74 24.51 -14.70 6.68
CA ASP A 74 25.21 -13.74 7.55
C ASP A 74 24.44 -12.42 7.61
N ALA A 75 24.39 -11.82 8.81
CA ALA A 75 23.76 -10.53 8.99
C ALA A 75 24.49 -9.45 8.18
N SER A 76 23.72 -8.52 7.60
CA SER A 76 24.28 -7.32 6.96
C SER A 76 24.78 -6.28 7.97
N THR A 77 24.51 -6.50 9.27
CA THR A 77 24.89 -5.63 10.39
C THR A 77 25.85 -6.32 11.35
N LEU A 78 26.81 -5.56 11.87
CA LEU A 78 27.75 -6.01 12.90
C LEU A 78 27.11 -6.00 14.30
N TRP A 79 27.54 -6.91 15.17
CA TRP A 79 27.14 -6.97 16.56
C TRP A 79 27.97 -6.00 17.41
N LEU A 80 27.42 -4.81 17.66
CA LEU A 80 28.09 -3.71 18.38
C LEU A 80 27.43 -3.43 19.74
N VAL A 81 27.12 -4.47 20.51
CA VAL A 81 26.53 -4.30 21.86
C VAL A 81 27.62 -4.18 22.91
N PRO A 82 27.68 -3.08 23.70
CA PRO A 82 28.70 -2.94 24.73
C PRO A 82 28.59 -4.06 25.79
N PRO A 83 29.72 -4.59 26.30
CA PRO A 83 29.71 -5.70 27.25
C PRO A 83 28.87 -5.45 28.51
N VAL A 84 28.82 -4.19 28.98
CA VAL A 84 27.99 -3.80 30.14
C VAL A 84 26.50 -3.90 29.84
N VAL A 85 26.08 -3.55 28.61
CA VAL A 85 24.68 -3.65 28.17
C VAL A 85 24.30 -5.11 28.00
N GLN A 86 25.16 -5.91 27.36
CA GLN A 86 24.97 -7.35 27.19
C GLN A 86 24.85 -8.07 28.54
N ALA A 87 25.77 -7.81 29.49
CA ALA A 87 25.71 -8.39 30.82
C ALA A 87 24.44 -8.02 31.60
N ARG A 88 23.91 -6.81 31.42
CA ARG A 88 22.62 -6.39 32.01
C ARG A 88 21.46 -7.11 31.35
N PHE A 89 21.45 -7.23 30.03
CA PHE A 89 20.42 -7.94 29.26
C PHE A 89 20.35 -9.42 29.65
N MET A 90 21.50 -10.07 29.84
CA MET A 90 21.57 -11.47 30.25
C MET A 90 20.95 -11.74 31.62
N LYS A 91 21.02 -10.78 32.56
CA LYS A 91 20.37 -10.92 33.87
C LYS A 91 18.84 -10.97 33.77
N SER A 92 18.24 -10.34 32.76
CA SER A 92 16.79 -10.35 32.54
C SER A 92 16.28 -11.58 31.79
N LEU A 93 17.13 -12.30 31.03
CA LEU A 93 16.74 -13.53 30.31
C LEU A 93 16.15 -14.61 31.22
N ARG A 94 16.53 -14.62 32.51
CA ARG A 94 16.06 -15.62 33.49
C ARG A 94 14.58 -15.48 33.83
N TRP A 95 14.00 -14.30 33.63
CA TRP A 95 12.64 -13.98 34.10
C TRP A 95 11.63 -13.96 32.96
N ASN A 96 12.00 -13.33 31.84
CA ASN A 96 11.17 -13.28 30.64
C ASN A 96 12.06 -13.15 29.41
N MET A 97 11.75 -13.93 28.38
CA MET A 97 12.45 -13.90 27.10
C MET A 97 11.46 -14.21 26.00
N ASP A 98 11.33 -13.28 25.06
CA ASP A 98 10.57 -13.47 23.83
C ASP A 98 11.51 -13.31 22.64
N ILE A 99 11.30 -14.10 21.60
CA ILE A 99 11.98 -13.92 20.32
C ILE A 99 10.91 -13.59 19.27
N THR A 100 11.22 -12.60 18.44
CA THR A 100 10.34 -12.13 17.38
C THR A 100 11.07 -12.21 16.05
N PHE A 101 10.48 -12.89 15.09
CA PHE A 101 10.92 -12.88 13.71
C PHE A 101 10.10 -11.88 12.91
N SER A 102 10.75 -11.13 12.01
CA SER A 102 10.06 -10.23 11.11
C SER A 102 10.60 -10.30 9.68
N TRP A 103 9.66 -10.34 8.73
CA TRP A 103 9.91 -10.09 7.32
C TRP A 103 9.40 -8.70 6.96
N GLU A 104 10.17 -7.99 6.14
CA GLU A 104 9.72 -6.77 5.48
C GLU A 104 9.94 -6.92 3.99
N PHE A 105 8.87 -6.72 3.22
CA PHE A 105 8.87 -6.83 1.77
C PHE A 105 8.47 -5.50 1.14
N THR A 106 9.17 -5.11 0.09
CA THR A 106 8.93 -3.86 -0.64
C THR A 106 8.57 -4.16 -2.10
N ARG A 107 7.56 -3.47 -2.62
CA ARG A 107 7.03 -3.62 -3.98
C ARG A 107 6.53 -2.28 -4.53
N ASP A 108 6.33 -2.18 -5.83
CA ASP A 108 6.03 -0.89 -6.48
C ASP A 108 4.60 -0.38 -6.23
N ARG A 109 3.66 -1.30 -5.95
CA ARG A 109 2.23 -1.02 -5.74
C ARG A 109 1.67 -1.85 -4.58
N PRO A 110 0.51 -1.46 -4.00
CA PRO A 110 -0.23 -0.23 -4.20
C PRO A 110 0.56 0.98 -3.67
N LYS A 111 0.28 2.17 -4.24
CA LYS A 111 0.94 3.40 -3.79
C LYS A 111 0.49 3.77 -2.38
N GLY A 112 1.45 4.13 -1.52
CA GLY A 112 1.25 4.35 -0.08
C GLY A 112 1.21 3.07 0.76
N LYS A 113 1.41 1.90 0.14
CA LYS A 113 1.44 0.57 0.76
C LYS A 113 2.52 -0.33 0.14
N GLU A 114 3.60 0.30 -0.28
CA GLU A 114 4.74 -0.33 -0.95
C GLU A 114 5.49 -1.29 -0.02
N VAL A 115 5.60 -0.92 1.25
CA VAL A 115 6.27 -1.69 2.28
C VAL A 115 5.23 -2.46 3.10
N VAL A 116 5.40 -3.77 3.18
CA VAL A 116 4.54 -4.65 3.96
C VAL A 116 5.40 -5.44 4.95
N LYS A 117 4.90 -5.61 6.17
CA LYS A 117 5.64 -6.26 7.25
C LYS A 117 4.86 -7.44 7.80
N TYR A 118 5.58 -8.53 8.05
CA TYR A 118 5.10 -9.68 8.79
C TYR A 118 5.94 -9.82 10.05
N GLU A 119 5.29 -10.04 11.19
CA GLU A 119 5.94 -10.19 12.49
C GLU A 119 5.30 -11.37 13.22
N LEU A 120 6.13 -12.27 13.73
CA LEU A 120 5.71 -13.43 14.51
C LEU A 120 6.50 -13.46 15.82
N THR A 121 5.79 -13.43 16.94
CA THR A 121 6.38 -13.73 18.26
C THR A 121 6.27 -15.23 18.49
N ILE A 122 7.40 -15.85 18.79
CA ILE A 122 7.54 -17.31 18.88
C ILE A 122 6.89 -17.80 20.17
N GLN A 123 6.25 -18.96 20.11
CA GLN A 123 5.59 -19.56 21.27
C GLN A 123 6.60 -20.10 22.26
N GLU A 124 6.25 -20.12 23.55
CA GLU A 124 7.16 -20.53 24.63
C GLU A 124 7.75 -21.93 24.44
N GLN A 125 7.01 -22.88 23.85
CA GLN A 125 7.50 -24.23 23.62
C GLN A 125 8.59 -24.33 22.52
N ASP A 126 8.66 -23.34 21.64
CA ASP A 126 9.55 -23.30 20.49
C ASP A 126 10.78 -22.40 20.74
N LEU A 127 10.80 -21.70 21.88
CA LEU A 127 11.90 -20.87 22.31
C LEU A 127 13.08 -21.70 22.86
N PRO A 128 14.33 -21.23 22.69
CA PRO A 128 15.47 -21.81 23.35
C PRO A 128 15.40 -21.57 24.86
N THR A 129 16.15 -22.35 25.63
CA THR A 129 16.26 -22.09 27.06
C THR A 129 17.11 -20.84 27.32
N SER A 130 16.77 -20.08 28.37
CA SER A 130 17.56 -18.90 28.77
C SER A 130 19.03 -19.23 29.05
N SER A 131 19.32 -20.47 29.44
CA SER A 131 20.67 -21.00 29.66
C SER A 131 21.45 -21.13 28.35
N GLU A 132 20.84 -21.63 27.28
CA GLU A 132 21.49 -21.75 25.96
C GLU A 132 21.87 -20.38 25.40
N VAL A 133 20.93 -19.44 25.42
CA VAL A 133 21.18 -18.05 25.00
C VAL A 133 22.27 -17.40 25.85
N THR A 134 22.25 -17.63 27.16
CA THR A 134 23.30 -17.14 28.09
C THR A 134 24.67 -17.74 27.77
N LYS A 135 24.75 -19.02 27.41
CA LYS A 135 26.01 -19.68 27.02
C LYS A 135 26.59 -19.08 25.75
N VAL A 136 25.74 -18.71 24.79
CA VAL A 136 26.18 -18.03 23.55
C VAL A 136 26.71 -16.64 23.83
N PHE A 137 25.98 -15.83 24.61
CA PHE A 137 26.47 -14.51 24.98
C PHE A 137 27.76 -14.51 25.82
N ASN A 138 28.01 -15.58 26.60
CA ASN A 138 29.26 -15.74 27.35
C ASN A 138 30.42 -16.28 26.49
N GLY A 139 30.18 -16.66 25.23
CA GLY A 139 31.18 -17.29 24.35
C GLY A 139 31.53 -18.73 24.73
N THR A 140 30.68 -19.40 25.51
CA THR A 140 30.85 -20.84 25.85
C THR A 140 30.19 -21.78 24.84
N SER A 141 29.21 -21.27 24.09
CA SER A 141 28.63 -21.87 22.90
C SER A 141 28.65 -20.81 21.80
N ASN A 142 28.57 -21.21 20.54
CA ASN A 142 28.49 -20.27 19.43
C ASN A 142 27.06 -20.17 18.88
N SER A 143 26.17 -21.12 19.17
CA SER A 143 24.82 -21.11 18.62
C SER A 143 23.74 -21.63 19.55
N PHE A 144 22.50 -21.28 19.21
CA PHE A 144 21.28 -21.83 19.79
C PHE A 144 20.21 -21.93 18.69
N SER A 145 19.37 -22.95 18.80
CA SER A 145 18.31 -23.22 17.82
C SER A 145 16.97 -22.70 18.32
N VAL A 146 16.14 -22.24 17.38
CA VAL A 146 14.77 -21.78 17.61
C VAL A 146 13.87 -22.50 16.62
N PHE A 147 12.83 -23.14 17.13
CA PHE A 147 11.92 -23.92 16.29
C PHE A 147 10.77 -23.05 15.80
N ASN A 148 10.16 -23.44 14.68
CA ASN A 148 8.92 -22.85 14.18
C ASN A 148 8.93 -21.29 14.11
N ILE A 149 10.07 -20.72 13.69
CA ILE A 149 10.36 -19.28 13.79
C ILE A 149 9.51 -18.44 12.82
N TYR A 150 9.16 -18.96 11.65
CA TYR A 150 8.25 -18.32 10.69
C TYR A 150 7.73 -19.34 9.66
N PRO A 151 6.58 -19.08 8.98
CA PRO A 151 6.05 -19.96 7.94
C PRO A 151 6.77 -19.77 6.59
N ARG A 152 6.93 -20.84 5.82
CA ARG A 152 7.66 -20.79 4.53
C ARG A 152 6.92 -20.05 3.42
N TYR A 153 5.59 -20.06 3.43
CA TYR A 153 4.75 -19.54 2.36
C TYR A 153 3.98 -18.29 2.80
N PHE A 154 4.11 -17.22 2.03
CA PHE A 154 3.45 -15.95 2.27
C PHE A 154 2.59 -15.54 1.09
N ARG A 155 1.47 -14.89 1.41
CA ARG A 155 0.62 -14.17 0.47
C ARG A 155 0.66 -12.68 0.79
N VAL A 156 1.06 -11.88 -0.19
CA VAL A 156 1.09 -10.41 -0.11
C VAL A 156 -0.13 -9.86 -0.84
N THR A 157 -0.99 -9.16 -0.11
CA THR A 157 -2.28 -8.71 -0.64
C THR A 157 -2.21 -7.33 -1.29
N GLY A 158 -3.14 -7.06 -2.20
CA GLY A 158 -3.40 -5.71 -2.72
C GLY A 158 -3.87 -4.72 -1.65
N SER A 159 -4.29 -5.19 -0.46
CA SER A 159 -4.65 -4.33 0.67
C SER A 159 -3.43 -3.78 1.43
N GLY A 160 -2.23 -4.30 1.19
CA GLY A 160 -1.01 -3.91 1.92
C GLY A 160 -0.69 -4.78 3.12
N ASP A 161 -1.20 -6.01 3.16
CA ASP A 161 -0.97 -6.94 4.26
C ASP A 161 -0.17 -8.16 3.78
N VAL A 162 0.57 -8.79 4.70
CA VAL A 162 1.25 -10.07 4.49
C VAL A 162 0.60 -11.10 5.39
N ARG A 163 0.26 -12.26 4.83
CA ARG A 163 -0.32 -13.38 5.58
C ARG A 163 0.43 -14.66 5.26
N SER A 164 0.51 -15.56 6.24
CA SER A 164 0.89 -16.94 5.96
C SER A 164 -0.19 -17.60 5.11
N LEU A 165 0.20 -18.50 4.22
CA LEU A 165 -0.76 -19.27 3.44
C LEU A 165 -1.46 -20.27 4.36
N GLU A 166 -2.78 -20.17 4.55
CA GLU A 166 -3.54 -20.98 5.53
C GLU A 166 -3.42 -22.50 5.33
N GLN A 167 -3.04 -22.93 4.12
CA GLN A 167 -2.85 -24.33 3.77
C GLN A 167 -1.42 -24.85 4.03
N SER A 168 -0.45 -23.97 4.31
CA SER A 168 0.94 -24.36 4.54
C SER A 168 1.23 -24.61 6.02
N VAL A 169 1.64 -25.84 6.35
CA VAL A 169 2.08 -26.24 7.71
C VAL A 169 3.61 -26.22 7.84
N GLU A 170 4.33 -25.89 6.76
CA GLU A 170 5.80 -25.82 6.77
C GLU A 170 6.27 -24.56 7.48
N LEU A 171 6.49 -24.71 8.79
CA LEU A 171 7.20 -23.75 9.62
C LEU A 171 8.70 -24.04 9.52
N VAL A 172 9.48 -22.96 9.48
CA VAL A 172 10.94 -23.02 9.40
C VAL A 172 11.50 -23.03 10.81
N SER A 173 12.44 -23.92 11.08
CA SER A 173 13.29 -23.87 12.27
C SER A 173 14.67 -23.33 11.90
N GLY A 174 15.31 -22.59 12.80
CA GLY A 174 16.59 -21.94 12.50
C GLY A 174 17.60 -22.00 13.63
N ASP A 175 18.88 -22.07 13.27
CA ASP A 175 20.01 -21.93 14.19
C ASP A 175 20.61 -20.53 14.09
N LEU A 176 20.72 -19.85 15.23
CA LEU A 176 21.34 -18.53 15.35
C LEU A 176 22.76 -18.71 15.87
N VAL A 177 23.74 -18.32 15.06
CA VAL A 177 25.17 -18.47 15.36
C VAL A 177 25.79 -17.09 15.57
N LEU A 178 26.44 -16.88 16.71
CA LEU A 178 27.28 -15.72 16.97
C LEU A 178 28.72 -16.02 16.52
N ASN A 179 29.18 -15.31 15.50
CA ASN A 179 30.54 -15.43 14.99
C ASN A 179 31.48 -14.49 15.75
N HIS A 180 32.49 -15.06 16.37
CA HIS A 180 33.49 -14.34 17.16
C HIS A 180 34.62 -13.73 16.31
N GLY A 181 34.25 -13.02 15.25
CA GLY A 181 35.18 -12.20 14.47
C GLY A 181 35.53 -10.88 15.16
N ASN A 182 36.32 -10.02 14.49
CA ASN A 182 36.63 -8.68 14.98
C ASN A 182 36.20 -7.62 13.94
N PRO A 183 35.00 -7.02 14.07
CA PRO A 183 33.97 -7.22 15.10
C PRO A 183 33.09 -8.48 14.91
N GLU A 184 32.30 -8.84 15.93
CA GLU A 184 31.38 -9.99 15.92
C GLU A 184 30.14 -9.75 15.03
N TRP A 185 29.49 -10.82 14.57
CA TRP A 185 28.21 -10.75 13.84
C TRP A 185 27.38 -12.02 14.02
N TRP A 186 26.07 -11.93 13.80
CA TRP A 186 25.18 -13.09 13.84
C TRP A 186 24.95 -13.67 12.44
N SER A 187 24.75 -14.98 12.40
CA SER A 187 24.27 -15.70 11.22
C SER A 187 23.02 -16.49 11.57
N PHE A 188 22.13 -16.64 10.60
CA PHE A 188 20.94 -17.46 10.66
C PHE A 188 21.08 -18.59 9.64
N TYR A 189 20.91 -19.83 10.09
CA TYR A 189 20.87 -21.01 9.23
C TYR A 189 19.52 -21.69 9.38
N ASP A 190 18.83 -21.91 8.26
CA ASP A 190 17.61 -22.71 8.23
C ASP A 190 17.98 -24.20 8.41
N LEU A 191 17.37 -24.83 9.43
CA LEU A 191 17.64 -26.22 9.81
C LEU A 191 16.95 -27.23 8.88
N ASP A 192 15.91 -26.80 8.17
CA ASP A 192 15.07 -27.64 7.32
C ASP A 192 15.56 -27.66 5.86
N ILE A 193 16.71 -27.01 5.56
CA ILE A 193 17.26 -26.95 4.20
C ILE A 193 18.23 -28.12 3.93
N SER A 194 17.79 -29.02 3.06
CA SER A 194 18.68 -29.84 2.23
C SER A 194 19.23 -29.04 1.04
N ASP A 195 20.39 -29.40 0.48
CA ASP A 195 21.06 -28.70 -0.65
C ASP A 195 20.18 -28.51 -1.91
N GLU A 196 18.96 -29.05 -1.97
CA GLU A 196 18.06 -29.07 -3.12
C GLU A 196 16.97 -27.95 -3.15
N HIS A 197 16.91 -27.05 -2.17
CA HIS A 197 15.82 -26.03 -2.08
C HIS A 197 16.04 -24.75 -2.92
N GLY A 198 16.81 -24.81 -4.02
CA GLY A 198 16.86 -23.73 -5.03
C GLY A 198 17.59 -22.43 -4.64
N CYS A 199 17.90 -22.19 -3.35
CA CYS A 199 18.69 -21.03 -2.89
C CYS A 199 20.23 -21.24 -2.92
N GLY A 200 20.71 -22.36 -3.47
CA GLY A 200 22.14 -22.65 -3.58
C GLY A 200 22.84 -22.87 -2.23
N LYS A 201 24.15 -22.63 -2.18
CA LYS A 201 25.06 -23.07 -1.11
C LYS A 201 25.00 -22.28 0.21
N PHE A 202 24.19 -21.22 0.32
CA PHE A 202 24.17 -20.35 1.50
C PHE A 202 22.74 -20.25 2.08
N PRO A 203 22.35 -21.16 2.98
CA PRO A 203 20.97 -21.28 3.47
C PRO A 203 20.68 -20.29 4.60
N GLY A 204 20.54 -19.00 4.24
CA GLY A 204 19.92 -18.02 5.13
C GLY A 204 18.40 -18.14 5.13
N PRO A 205 17.68 -17.12 5.65
CA PRO A 205 16.22 -17.12 5.64
C PRO A 205 15.66 -17.22 4.22
N MET A 206 14.75 -18.17 4.01
CA MET A 206 14.06 -18.40 2.75
C MET A 206 12.56 -18.16 2.91
N ALA A 207 11.93 -17.56 1.90
CA ALA A 207 10.47 -17.39 1.86
C ALA A 207 9.95 -17.57 0.43
N ILE A 208 8.82 -18.27 0.27
CA ILE A 208 8.07 -18.33 -0.99
C ILE A 208 6.92 -17.33 -0.89
N ILE A 209 6.87 -16.39 -1.82
CA ILE A 209 5.91 -15.29 -1.81
C ILE A 209 5.01 -15.38 -3.02
N VAL A 210 3.71 -15.35 -2.77
CA VAL A 210 2.68 -15.11 -3.77
C VAL A 210 2.21 -13.67 -3.64
N SER A 211 2.49 -12.83 -4.64
CA SER A 211 2.07 -11.43 -4.64
C SER A 211 0.81 -11.24 -5.48
N GLU A 212 -0.23 -10.67 -4.89
CA GLU A 212 -1.45 -10.35 -5.64
C GLU A 212 -1.17 -9.32 -6.73
N GLU A 213 -1.72 -9.59 -7.92
CA GLU A 213 -1.71 -8.65 -9.02
C GLU A 213 -2.37 -7.32 -8.62
N THR A 214 -1.87 -6.22 -9.17
CA THR A 214 -2.43 -4.90 -8.90
C THR A 214 -2.91 -4.22 -10.18
N PRO A 215 -4.03 -3.46 -10.10
CA PRO A 215 -4.56 -2.76 -11.25
C PRO A 215 -3.61 -1.63 -11.69
N GLN A 216 -3.43 -1.48 -13.01
CA GLN A 216 -2.64 -0.41 -13.62
C GLN A 216 -3.50 0.76 -14.12
N GLY A 217 -2.85 1.88 -14.40
CA GLY A 217 -3.48 3.11 -14.92
C GLY A 217 -4.10 4.01 -13.85
N ILE A 218 -4.77 5.08 -14.31
CA ILE A 218 -5.38 6.12 -13.45
C ILE A 218 -6.38 5.51 -12.47
N LEU A 219 -7.14 4.49 -12.89
CA LEU A 219 -8.07 3.77 -12.03
C LEU A 219 -7.33 2.98 -10.94
N GLY A 220 -6.22 2.30 -11.25
CA GLY A 220 -5.42 1.62 -10.24
C GLY A 220 -4.71 2.58 -9.27
N GLU A 221 -4.25 3.74 -9.74
CA GLU A 221 -3.64 4.78 -8.91
C GLU A 221 -4.64 5.47 -7.99
N THR A 222 -5.84 5.74 -8.49
CA THR A 222 -6.92 6.31 -7.68
C THR A 222 -7.45 5.29 -6.68
N LEU A 223 -7.62 4.01 -7.07
CA LEU A 223 -8.07 2.95 -6.16
C LEU A 223 -7.03 2.55 -5.11
N SER A 224 -5.73 2.62 -5.45
CA SER A 224 -4.67 2.34 -4.48
C SER A 224 -4.55 3.42 -3.39
N LYS A 225 -4.87 4.67 -3.71
CA LYS A 225 -4.84 5.80 -2.77
C LYS A 225 -6.19 6.08 -2.10
N PHE A 226 -7.30 5.89 -2.81
CA PHE A 226 -8.65 6.15 -2.36
C PHE A 226 -9.50 4.89 -2.47
N SER A 227 -10.14 4.51 -1.37
CA SER A 227 -11.09 3.39 -1.39
C SER A 227 -12.22 3.61 -2.40
N ILE A 228 -12.76 2.51 -2.95
CA ILE A 228 -13.96 2.49 -3.79
C ILE A 228 -15.12 3.33 -3.18
N TRP A 229 -15.20 3.33 -1.84
CA TRP A 229 -16.14 4.14 -1.07
C TRP A 229 -15.92 5.65 -1.23
N GLY A 230 -14.66 6.09 -1.24
CA GLY A 230 -14.30 7.49 -1.44
C GLY A 230 -14.67 7.98 -2.85
N LEU A 231 -14.45 7.14 -3.86
CA LEU A 231 -14.85 7.44 -5.24
C LEU A 231 -16.38 7.53 -5.37
N TYR A 232 -17.12 6.59 -4.77
CA TYR A 232 -18.57 6.61 -4.73
C TYR A 232 -19.13 7.86 -4.05
N ILE A 233 -18.66 8.17 -2.84
CA ILE A 233 -19.11 9.36 -2.09
C ILE A 233 -18.83 10.63 -2.90
N THR A 234 -17.64 10.75 -3.50
CA THR A 234 -17.27 11.92 -4.30
C THR A 234 -18.19 12.08 -5.51
N PHE A 235 -18.45 11.00 -6.24
CA PHE A 235 -19.35 11.01 -7.39
C PHE A 235 -20.78 11.39 -6.99
N VAL A 236 -21.34 10.76 -5.96
CA VAL A 236 -22.69 11.03 -5.46
C VAL A 236 -22.83 12.48 -4.99
N LEU A 237 -21.83 13.00 -4.26
CA LEU A 237 -21.83 14.40 -3.83
C LEU A 237 -21.73 15.37 -5.00
N ALA A 238 -20.93 15.06 -6.03
CA ALA A 238 -20.82 15.87 -7.23
C ALA A 238 -22.16 15.93 -7.99
N VAL A 239 -22.80 14.78 -8.22
CA VAL A 239 -24.12 14.71 -8.86
C VAL A 239 -25.19 15.41 -8.01
N GLY A 240 -25.18 15.21 -6.69
CA GLY A 240 -26.11 15.87 -5.78
C GLY A 240 -25.95 17.40 -5.78
N ARG A 241 -24.72 17.91 -5.82
CA ARG A 241 -24.44 19.34 -5.98
C ARG A 241 -24.90 19.85 -7.34
N PHE A 242 -24.69 19.09 -8.41
CA PHE A 242 -25.13 19.48 -9.76
C PHE A 242 -26.66 19.59 -9.84
N ILE A 243 -27.39 18.60 -9.33
CA ILE A 243 -28.86 18.64 -9.27
C ILE A 243 -29.30 19.82 -8.40
N ARG A 244 -28.67 20.03 -7.24
CA ARG A 244 -28.97 21.17 -6.38
C ARG A 244 -28.76 22.49 -7.10
N LEU A 245 -27.73 22.63 -7.93
CA LEU A 245 -27.45 23.86 -8.69
C LEU A 245 -28.57 24.19 -9.70
N GLN A 246 -29.13 23.18 -10.38
CA GLN A 246 -30.25 23.39 -11.30
C GLN A 246 -31.54 23.81 -10.59
N CYS A 247 -31.74 23.31 -9.36
CA CYS A 247 -32.90 23.63 -8.53
C CYS A 247 -32.68 24.82 -7.58
N SER A 248 -31.44 25.30 -7.43
CA SER A 248 -31.13 26.45 -6.58
C SER A 248 -31.38 27.75 -7.33
N ASP A 249 -31.74 28.79 -6.60
CA ASP A 249 -31.91 30.15 -7.12
C ASP A 249 -32.98 30.32 -8.21
N LEU A 250 -33.90 29.36 -8.39
CA LEU A 250 -35.10 29.57 -9.23
C LEU A 250 -35.83 30.86 -8.84
N ARG A 251 -35.98 31.14 -7.53
CA ARG A 251 -36.64 32.37 -7.05
C ARG A 251 -35.97 33.66 -7.54
N MET A 252 -34.64 33.64 -7.70
CA MET A 252 -33.88 34.80 -8.15
C MET A 252 -34.02 35.01 -9.65
N ARG A 253 -34.35 33.95 -10.40
CA ARG A 253 -34.59 33.97 -11.85
C ARG A 253 -36.02 34.38 -12.22
N ILE A 254 -37.00 34.19 -11.32
CA ILE A 254 -38.42 34.51 -11.57
C ILE A 254 -38.63 35.89 -12.23
N PRO A 255 -38.01 37.00 -11.77
CA PRO A 255 -38.26 38.33 -12.34
C PRO A 255 -37.81 38.48 -13.80
N PHE A 256 -36.94 37.59 -14.29
CA PHE A 256 -36.35 37.68 -15.64
C PHE A 256 -36.86 36.58 -16.58
N GLU A 257 -37.41 35.49 -16.04
CA GLU A 257 -37.88 34.35 -16.83
C GLU A 257 -39.41 34.27 -16.96
N ASN A 258 -40.14 34.76 -15.95
CA ASN A 258 -41.60 34.72 -15.93
C ASN A 258 -42.19 36.10 -16.25
N LEU A 259 -41.97 36.56 -17.49
CA LEU A 259 -42.47 37.84 -17.99
C LEU A 259 -43.74 37.62 -18.85
N PRO A 260 -44.80 38.45 -18.72
CA PRO A 260 -46.06 38.27 -19.47
C PRO A 260 -45.93 38.41 -21.00
N SER A 261 -45.20 39.43 -21.48
CA SER A 261 -44.80 39.58 -22.89
C SER A 261 -43.38 40.15 -22.96
N CYS A 262 -42.63 39.79 -24.00
CA CYS A 262 -41.28 40.27 -24.25
C CYS A 262 -41.18 41.12 -25.53
N ASP A 263 -42.29 41.46 -26.18
CA ASP A 263 -42.28 42.02 -27.53
C ASP A 263 -41.59 43.40 -27.59
N ARG A 264 -41.86 44.28 -26.61
CA ARG A 264 -41.22 45.60 -26.51
C ARG A 264 -39.72 45.49 -26.20
N LEU A 265 -39.32 44.53 -25.38
CA LEU A 265 -37.89 44.26 -25.11
C LEU A 265 -37.19 43.68 -26.34
N MET A 266 -37.87 42.82 -27.09
CA MET A 266 -37.36 42.26 -28.34
C MET A 266 -37.15 43.34 -29.39
N ALA A 267 -38.12 44.25 -29.55
CA ALA A 267 -38.00 45.39 -30.47
C ALA A 267 -36.77 46.26 -30.17
N ILE A 268 -36.49 46.57 -28.89
CA ILE A 268 -35.27 47.30 -28.50
C ILE A 268 -34.01 46.51 -28.89
N CYS A 269 -34.00 45.18 -28.70
CA CYS A 269 -32.86 44.35 -29.10
C CYS A 269 -32.68 44.30 -30.63
N GLU A 270 -33.78 44.27 -31.39
CA GLU A 270 -33.78 44.33 -32.85
C GLU A 270 -33.29 45.69 -33.37
N ASP A 271 -33.72 46.79 -32.75
CA ASP A 271 -33.26 48.14 -33.09
C ASP A 271 -31.76 48.32 -32.79
N ILE A 272 -31.26 47.76 -31.67
CA ILE A 272 -29.81 47.71 -31.38
C ILE A 272 -29.07 46.93 -32.48
N TYR A 273 -29.62 45.80 -32.90
CA TYR A 273 -29.03 44.98 -33.96
C TYR A 273 -29.02 45.72 -35.31
N ALA A 274 -30.09 46.42 -35.66
CA ALA A 274 -30.21 47.22 -36.87
C ALA A 274 -29.23 48.40 -36.88
N ALA A 275 -29.19 49.20 -35.80
CA ALA A 275 -28.25 50.33 -35.66
C ALA A 275 -26.79 49.87 -35.78
N ARG A 276 -26.45 48.71 -35.20
CA ARG A 276 -25.12 48.10 -35.35
C ARG A 276 -24.83 47.68 -36.80
N ALA A 277 -25.81 47.14 -37.51
CA ALA A 277 -25.65 46.73 -38.92
C ALA A 277 -25.45 47.93 -39.86
N GLU A 278 -26.08 49.06 -39.54
CA GLU A 278 -25.98 50.31 -40.31
C GLU A 278 -24.77 51.17 -39.92
N GLY A 279 -24.11 50.85 -38.80
CA GLY A 279 -22.93 51.55 -38.29
C GLY A 279 -23.26 52.83 -37.49
N GLU A 280 -24.51 53.00 -37.06
CA GLU A 280 -24.97 54.13 -36.25
C GLU A 280 -24.66 53.91 -34.75
N LEU A 281 -23.38 54.01 -34.39
CA LEU A 281 -22.87 53.69 -33.04
C LEU A 281 -23.48 54.56 -31.92
N GLU A 282 -23.85 55.81 -32.21
CA GLU A 282 -24.44 56.71 -31.21
C GLU A 282 -25.87 56.26 -30.84
N VAL A 283 -26.65 55.81 -31.83
CA VAL A 283 -28.00 55.26 -31.63
C VAL A 283 -27.91 53.91 -30.89
N GLU A 284 -26.96 53.06 -31.28
CA GLU A 284 -26.68 51.80 -30.59
C GLU A 284 -26.37 52.00 -29.10
N GLU A 285 -25.50 52.97 -28.77
CA GLU A 285 -25.13 53.27 -27.38
C GLU A 285 -26.34 53.73 -26.55
N ILE A 286 -27.18 54.62 -27.11
CA ILE A 286 -28.38 55.12 -26.44
C ILE A 286 -29.37 53.97 -26.15
N LEU A 287 -29.61 53.11 -27.13
CA LEU A 287 -30.51 51.96 -26.98
C LEU A 287 -29.96 50.93 -25.99
N TYR A 288 -28.66 50.66 -26.02
CA TYR A 288 -27.99 49.76 -25.07
C TYR A 288 -28.14 50.24 -23.62
N TRP A 289 -27.87 51.53 -23.35
CA TRP A 289 -28.05 52.09 -22.01
C TRP A 289 -29.51 52.10 -21.56
N THR A 290 -30.44 52.25 -22.51
CA THR A 290 -31.88 52.14 -22.25
C THR A 290 -32.22 50.72 -21.79
N LEU A 291 -31.74 49.68 -22.49
CA LEU A 291 -31.90 48.29 -22.09
C LEU A 291 -31.32 48.01 -20.69
N VAL A 292 -30.10 48.49 -20.42
CA VAL A 292 -29.47 48.33 -19.10
C VAL A 292 -30.28 49.00 -17.99
N LYS A 293 -30.83 50.20 -18.22
CA LYS A 293 -31.69 50.90 -17.25
C LYS A 293 -32.96 50.09 -16.94
N ILE A 294 -33.56 49.45 -17.94
CA ILE A 294 -34.74 48.60 -17.76
C ILE A 294 -34.38 47.39 -16.87
N TYR A 295 -33.30 46.65 -17.19
CA TYR A 295 -32.87 45.50 -16.40
C TYR A 295 -32.38 45.84 -14.97
N ARG A 296 -31.99 47.09 -14.70
CA ARG A 296 -31.60 47.55 -13.36
C ARG A 296 -32.79 47.86 -12.44
N SER A 297 -33.98 48.08 -12.99
CA SER A 297 -35.17 48.47 -12.23
C SER A 297 -36.30 47.46 -12.45
N PRO A 298 -36.66 46.64 -11.44
CA PRO A 298 -37.74 45.66 -11.55
C PRO A 298 -39.09 46.28 -11.95
N HIS A 299 -39.34 47.52 -11.53
CA HIS A 299 -40.56 48.26 -11.89
C HIS A 299 -40.60 48.57 -13.39
N MET A 300 -39.51 49.10 -13.94
CA MET A 300 -39.40 49.39 -15.38
C MET A 300 -39.50 48.10 -16.20
N LEU A 301 -38.86 47.02 -15.74
CA LEU A 301 -38.92 45.72 -16.41
C LEU A 301 -40.37 45.21 -16.49
N LEU A 302 -41.15 45.33 -15.40
CA LEU A 302 -42.57 44.94 -15.40
C LEU A 302 -43.43 45.81 -16.32
N GLU A 303 -43.21 47.12 -16.38
CA GLU A 303 -43.94 48.03 -17.28
C GLU A 303 -43.68 47.72 -18.76
N TYR A 304 -42.44 47.36 -19.10
CA TYR A 304 -42.05 47.02 -20.47
C TYR A 304 -42.46 45.61 -20.90
N THR A 305 -42.95 44.78 -19.98
CA THR A 305 -43.30 43.37 -20.22
C THR A 305 -44.78 43.06 -19.97
N GLN A 306 -45.63 44.09 -19.81
CA GLN A 306 -47.07 43.91 -19.70
C GLN A 306 -47.65 43.39 -21.01
N ALA A 307 -48.64 42.50 -20.92
CA ALA A 307 -49.46 42.16 -22.08
C ALA A 307 -50.33 43.39 -22.44
N GLU A 308 -50.33 43.76 -23.71
CA GLU A 308 -51.26 44.75 -24.26
C GLU A 308 -52.71 44.23 -24.29
#